data_AF-A0A0N4ZP52-F1
#
_entry.id   AF-A0A0N4ZP52-F1
#
_cell.length_a   1.000
_cell.length_b   1.000
_cell.length_c   1.000
_cell.angle_alpha   90.00
_cell.angle_beta   90.00
_cell.angle_gamma   90.00
#
_symmetry.space_group_name_H-M   'P 1'
#
loop_
_entity.id
_entity.type
_entity.pdbx_description
1 polymer ?
#
loop_
_entity_poly.entity_id
_entity_poly.type
_entity_poly.pdbx_seq_one_letter_code
_entity_poly.pdbx_strand_id
1 'polypeptide(L)'
;MGLPMVQVFMVMVRQMSKPIAERIMKYGKAHPLFRDKLLVPVGRKIINITRRIQLKRLGLKQTEEIAPIPEKEALEQASEVIQQIVIFTYTIVVLSAYHLYTSSKPSPKYIDEKTLDELCQKMQLENATLSKQIEELEKRLLFIGENTRLYDKKTWNNMCLETIKDIRISNIDNKTKEI
;
A
#
# COMPACT_ATOMS: atom_id res chain seq x y z
N MET A 1 19.60 6.78 5.59
CA MET A 1 19.33 8.04 6.32
C MET A 1 17.84 8.15 6.67
N GLY A 2 17.32 7.30 7.57
CA GLY A 2 15.89 7.26 7.96
C GLY A 2 15.62 7.31 9.47
N LEU A 3 16.69 7.34 10.27
CA LEU A 3 16.63 7.36 11.74
C LEU A 3 15.99 8.62 12.36
N PRO A 4 16.15 9.86 11.83
CA PRO A 4 15.61 11.03 12.51
C PRO A 4 14.08 11.08 12.48
N MET A 5 13.46 10.54 11.43
CA MET A 5 12.00 10.67 11.28
C MET A 5 11.22 9.74 12.21
N VAL A 6 11.76 8.55 12.47
CA VAL A 6 11.19 7.61 13.46
C VAL A 6 11.32 8.18 14.87
N GLN A 7 12.46 8.79 15.20
CA GLN A 7 12.66 9.42 16.51
C GLN A 7 11.71 10.60 16.73
N VAL A 8 11.53 11.47 15.73
CA VAL A 8 10.58 12.59 15.78
C VAL A 8 9.15 12.09 15.94
N PHE A 9 8.75 11.06 15.19
CA PHE A 9 7.44 10.44 15.35
C PHE A 9 7.24 9.86 16.75
N MET A 10 8.24 9.17 17.30
CA MET A 10 8.19 8.62 18.66
C MET A 10 8.04 9.73 19.72
N VAL A 11 8.75 10.84 19.56
CA VAL A 11 8.63 12.01 20.44
C VAL A 11 7.25 12.65 20.31
N MET A 12 6.73 12.82 19.09
CA MET A 12 5.40 13.38 18.85
C MET A 12 4.30 12.51 19.48
N VAL A 13 4.35 11.19 19.27
CA VAL A 13 3.43 10.24 19.91
C VAL A 13 3.49 10.35 21.43
N ARG A 14 4.69 10.50 22.00
CA ARG A 14 4.88 10.69 23.45
C ARG A 14 4.29 12.01 23.95
N GLN A 15 4.39 13.07 23.17
CA GLN A 15 3.82 14.37 23.55
C GLN A 15 2.29 14.37 23.46
N MET A 16 1.71 13.77 22.42
CA MET A 16 0.24 13.70 22.26
C MET A 16 -0.43 12.78 23.28
N SER A 17 0.31 11.86 23.90
CA SER A 17 -0.25 10.93 24.87
C SER A 17 -0.28 11.46 26.31
N LYS A 18 0.45 12.55 26.63
CA LYS A 18 0.30 13.28 27.89
C LYS A 18 -1.14 13.81 28.13
N PRO A 19 -1.75 14.58 27.22
CA PRO A 19 -3.11 15.09 27.42
C PRO A 19 -4.16 13.98 27.44
N ILE A 20 -3.91 12.87 26.73
CA ILE A 20 -4.78 11.68 26.74
C ILE A 20 -4.73 11.00 28.12
N ALA A 21 -3.54 10.83 28.68
CA ALA A 21 -3.36 10.25 30.01
C ALA A 21 -3.96 11.14 31.10
N GLU A 22 -3.81 12.46 31.00
CA GLU A 22 -4.47 13.41 31.89
C GLU A 22 -6.00 13.33 31.79
N ARG A 23 -6.55 13.15 30.58
CA ARG A 23 -7.99 12.94 30.36
C ARG A 23 -8.45 11.65 31.04
N ILE A 24 -7.76 10.54 30.79
CA ILE A 24 -8.06 9.23 31.38
C ILE A 24 -7.94 9.29 32.91
N MET A 25 -6.94 9.97 33.45
CA MET A 25 -6.81 10.23 34.88
C MET A 25 -7.95 11.07 35.43
N LYS A 26 -8.43 12.09 34.71
CA LYS A 26 -9.58 12.90 35.11
C LYS A 26 -10.85 12.08 35.16
N TYR A 27 -11.05 11.18 34.19
CA TYR A 27 -12.12 10.17 34.21
C TYR A 27 -11.93 9.13 35.33
N GLY A 28 -10.70 8.68 35.59
CA GLY A 28 -10.37 7.74 36.66
C GLY A 28 -10.52 8.34 38.06
N LYS A 29 -10.33 9.65 38.22
CA LYS A 29 -10.65 10.38 39.46
C LYS A 29 -12.16 10.51 39.67
N ALA A 30 -12.95 10.56 38.58
CA ALA A 30 -14.40 10.62 38.66
C ALA A 30 -15.03 9.26 39.05
N HIS A 31 -14.37 8.13 38.74
CA HIS A 31 -14.78 6.79 39.17
C HIS A 31 -13.88 6.23 40.29
N PRO A 32 -14.28 6.33 41.58
CA PRO A 32 -13.45 5.94 42.72
C PRO A 32 -13.03 4.45 42.71
N LEU A 33 -13.85 3.57 42.14
CA LEU A 33 -13.52 2.14 41.99
C LEU A 33 -12.29 1.90 41.09
N PHE A 34 -12.09 2.71 40.04
CA PHE A 34 -10.96 2.57 39.13
C PHE A 34 -9.67 3.14 39.75
N ARG A 35 -9.79 4.22 40.53
CA ARG A 35 -8.70 4.82 41.29
C ARG A 35 -8.12 3.85 42.32
N ASP A 36 -8.96 3.29 43.19
CA ASP A 36 -8.50 2.53 44.36
C ASP A 36 -8.13 1.08 44.04
N LYS A 37 -8.79 0.43 43.06
CA LYS A 37 -8.47 -0.97 42.70
C LYS A 37 -7.41 -1.12 41.62
N LEU A 38 -7.26 -0.17 40.71
CA LEU A 38 -6.36 -0.31 39.56
C LEU A 38 -5.23 0.73 39.61
N LEU A 39 -5.52 2.03 39.62
CA LEU A 39 -4.46 3.03 39.47
C LEU A 39 -3.49 3.10 40.65
N VAL A 40 -4.00 3.23 41.88
CA VAL A 40 -3.16 3.38 43.08
C VAL A 40 -2.30 2.12 43.36
N PRO A 41 -2.84 0.89 43.36
CA PRO A 41 -2.02 -0.29 43.61
C PRO A 41 -1.04 -0.60 42.47
N VAL A 42 -1.41 -0.34 41.21
CA VAL A 42 -0.49 -0.51 40.07
C VAL A 42 0.64 0.52 40.14
N GLY A 43 0.33 1.79 40.41
CA GLY A 43 1.33 2.84 40.61
C GLY A 43 2.32 2.51 41.73
N ARG A 44 1.81 2.12 42.91
CA ARG A 44 2.66 1.70 44.04
C ARG A 44 3.52 0.48 43.71
N LYS A 45 2.97 -0.53 43.02
CA LYS A 45 3.70 -1.75 42.65
C LYS A 45 4.84 -1.43 41.67
N ILE A 46 4.61 -0.56 40.70
CA ILE A 46 5.62 -0.17 39.71
C ILE A 46 6.75 0.64 40.37
N ILE A 47 6.42 1.58 41.25
CA ILE A 47 7.41 2.32 42.05
C ILE A 47 8.28 1.34 42.84
N ASN A 48 7.65 0.39 43.53
CA ASN A 48 8.36 -0.60 44.33
C ASN A 48 9.27 -1.50 43.48
N ILE A 49 8.82 -1.92 42.30
CA ILE A 49 9.64 -2.70 41.37
C ILE A 49 10.82 -1.86 40.87
N THR A 50 10.59 -0.64 40.44
CA THR A 50 11.63 0.27 39.94
C THR A 50 12.68 0.55 41.01
N ARG A 51 12.25 0.89 42.24
CA ARG A 51 13.16 1.08 43.38
C ARG A 51 13.96 -0.19 43.68
N ARG A 52 13.32 -1.37 43.68
CA ARG A 52 14.03 -2.65 43.87
C ARG A 52 15.07 -2.92 42.78
N ILE A 53 14.77 -2.62 41.51
CA ILE A 53 15.71 -2.80 40.41
C ILE A 53 16.89 -1.82 40.54
N GLN A 54 16.63 -0.57 40.88
CA GLN A 54 17.68 0.44 41.09
C GLN A 54 18.59 0.07 42.26
N LEU A 55 18.02 -0.34 43.40
CA LEU A 55 18.77 -0.80 44.58
C LEU A 55 19.62 -2.03 44.26
N LYS A 56 19.08 -3.01 43.50
CA LYS A 56 19.85 -4.17 43.02
C LYS A 56 21.00 -3.76 42.11
N ARG A 57 20.81 -2.78 41.22
CA ARG A 57 21.87 -2.28 40.33
C ARG A 57 22.98 -1.58 41.11
N LEU A 58 22.64 -0.87 42.18
CA LEU A 58 23.59 -0.15 43.04
C LEU A 58 24.24 -1.06 44.11
N GLY A 59 23.86 -2.34 44.18
CA GLY A 59 24.45 -3.30 45.11
C GLY A 59 24.05 -3.11 46.57
N LEU A 60 23.10 -2.21 46.89
CA LEU A 60 22.63 -2.00 48.25
C LEU A 60 21.69 -3.14 48.67
N LYS A 61 21.99 -3.77 49.81
CA LYS A 61 21.09 -4.74 50.46
C LYS A 61 19.83 -4.03 50.93
N GLN A 62 18.71 -4.70 50.73
CA GLN A 62 17.33 -4.21 50.83
C GLN A 62 16.90 -3.98 52.29
N THR A 63 17.56 -3.04 52.98
CA THR A 63 17.36 -2.80 54.43
C THR A 63 16.53 -1.55 54.73
N GLU A 64 16.31 -0.66 53.75
CA GLU A 64 15.50 0.53 54.00
C GLU A 64 14.01 0.19 53.94
N GLU A 65 13.33 0.46 55.05
CA GLU A 65 11.88 0.50 55.19
C GLU A 65 11.34 1.39 54.06
N ILE A 66 10.63 0.78 53.10
CA ILE A 66 10.16 1.47 51.91
C ILE A 66 9.15 2.52 52.36
N ALA A 67 9.55 3.80 52.35
CA ALA A 67 8.70 4.90 52.76
C ALA A 67 7.33 4.84 52.05
N PRO A 68 6.21 4.99 52.79
CA PRO A 68 4.88 4.90 52.21
C PRO A 68 4.72 5.97 51.13
N ILE A 69 4.40 5.51 49.92
CA ILE A 69 4.40 6.34 48.73
C ILE A 69 3.20 7.30 48.78
N PRO A 70 3.42 8.61 48.61
CA PRO A 70 2.33 9.58 48.53
C PRO A 70 1.46 9.30 47.30
N GLU A 71 0.14 9.40 47.45
CA GLU A 71 -0.82 9.04 46.39
C GLU A 71 -0.60 9.80 45.07
N LYS A 72 -0.05 11.02 45.14
CA LYS A 72 0.24 11.85 43.97
C LYS A 72 1.30 11.23 43.06
N GLU A 73 2.40 10.75 43.63
CA GLU A 73 3.49 10.12 42.85
C GLU A 73 3.03 8.80 42.23
N ALA A 74 2.28 7.99 42.98
CA ALA A 74 1.71 6.75 42.45
C ALA A 74 0.77 7.00 41.27
N LEU A 75 0.05 8.11 41.30
CA LEU A 75 -0.89 8.49 40.26
C LEU A 75 -0.19 9.02 39.00
N GLU A 76 0.87 9.82 39.15
CA GLU A 76 1.71 10.27 38.02
C GLU A 76 2.35 9.07 37.31
N GLN A 77 2.90 8.12 38.07
CA GLN A 77 3.50 6.94 37.47
C GLN A 77 2.48 6.01 36.82
N ALA A 78 1.28 5.90 37.40
CA ALA A 78 0.17 5.18 36.76
C ALA A 78 -0.23 5.83 35.42
N SER A 79 -0.21 7.17 35.34
CA SER A 79 -0.49 7.92 34.11
C SER A 79 0.45 7.55 32.97
N GLU A 80 1.76 7.57 33.24
CA GLU A 80 2.79 7.27 32.24
C GLU A 80 2.64 5.83 31.71
N VAL A 81 2.31 4.89 32.58
CA VAL A 81 2.09 3.48 32.23
C VAL A 81 0.83 3.32 31.38
N ILE A 82 -0.26 4.00 31.73
CA ILE A 82 -1.48 4.00 30.92
C ILE A 82 -1.20 4.56 29.52
N GLN A 83 -0.45 5.66 29.45
CA GLN A 83 0.01 6.24 28.18
C GLN A 83 0.81 5.23 27.35
N GLN A 84 1.73 4.51 27.97
CA GLN A 84 2.51 3.48 27.30
C GLN A 84 1.61 2.34 26.79
N ILE A 85 0.67 1.86 27.61
CA ILE A 85 -0.30 0.82 27.20
C ILE A 85 -1.11 1.26 25.99
N VAL A 86 -1.63 2.50 25.97
CA VAL A 86 -2.40 3.02 24.84
C VAL A 86 -1.59 3.00 23.54
N ILE A 87 -0.33 3.47 23.59
CA ILE A 87 0.56 3.47 22.41
C ILE A 87 0.86 2.04 21.94
N PHE A 88 1.14 1.12 22.86
CA PHE A 88 1.36 -0.29 22.54
C PHE A 88 0.14 -0.92 21.88
N THR A 89 -1.05 -0.65 22.43
CA THR A 89 -2.30 -1.18 21.90
C THR A 89 -2.55 -0.67 20.47
N TYR A 90 -2.36 0.64 20.23
CA TYR A 90 -2.48 1.22 18.89
C TYR A 90 -1.50 0.58 17.90
N THR A 91 -0.25 0.38 18.33
CA THR A 91 0.79 -0.25 17.48
C THR A 91 0.42 -1.68 17.11
N ILE A 92 -0.04 -2.48 18.07
CA ILE A 92 -0.48 -3.86 17.83
C ILE A 92 -1.66 -3.88 16.85
N VAL A 93 -2.64 -2.99 17.02
CA VAL A 93 -3.81 -2.90 16.13
C VAL A 93 -3.39 -2.55 14.70
N VAL A 94 -2.54 -1.55 14.52
CA VAL A 94 -2.06 -1.16 13.18
C VAL A 94 -1.26 -2.29 12.53
N LEU A 95 -0.36 -2.94 13.26
CA LEU A 95 0.43 -4.06 12.74
C LEU A 95 -0.45 -5.27 12.40
N SER A 96 -1.43 -5.58 13.24
CA SER A 96 -2.37 -6.67 13.01
C SER A 96 -3.25 -6.37 11.79
N ALA A 97 -3.79 -5.16 11.67
CA ALA A 97 -4.55 -4.72 10.52
C ALA A 97 -3.71 -4.77 9.23
N TYR A 98 -2.45 -4.32 9.28
CA TYR A 98 -1.53 -4.41 8.16
C TYR A 98 -1.24 -5.86 7.77
N HIS A 99 -1.04 -6.74 8.76
CA HIS A 99 -0.80 -8.16 8.52
C HIS A 99 -2.01 -8.84 7.88
N LEU A 100 -3.23 -8.55 8.37
CA LEU A 100 -4.47 -9.05 7.79
C LEU A 100 -4.66 -8.53 6.37
N TYR A 101 -4.47 -7.22 6.15
CA TYR A 101 -4.55 -6.61 4.82
C TYR A 101 -3.52 -7.21 3.84
N THR A 102 -2.31 -7.46 4.31
CA THR A 102 -1.23 -8.08 3.54
C THR A 102 -1.46 -9.57 3.31
N SER A 103 -2.13 -10.27 4.24
CA SER A 103 -2.48 -11.69 4.09
C SER A 103 -3.69 -11.91 3.17
N SER A 104 -4.59 -10.93 3.06
CA SER A 104 -5.72 -10.95 2.12
C SER A 104 -5.34 -10.58 0.69
N LYS A 105 -4.26 -9.82 0.51
CA LYS A 105 -3.62 -9.73 -0.80
C LYS A 105 -2.77 -10.99 -0.97
N PRO A 106 -2.83 -11.72 -2.10
CA PRO A 106 -1.74 -12.62 -2.40
C PRO A 106 -0.50 -11.72 -2.42
N SER A 107 0.41 -11.92 -1.47
CA SER A 107 1.80 -11.54 -1.70
C SER A 107 2.16 -12.05 -3.10
N PRO A 108 3.04 -11.38 -3.86
CA PRO A 108 3.68 -12.07 -4.96
C PRO A 108 4.33 -13.28 -4.29
N LYS A 109 3.66 -14.44 -4.40
CA LYS A 109 4.26 -15.71 -4.07
C LYS A 109 5.61 -15.64 -4.76
N TYR A 110 6.67 -16.01 -4.09
CA TYR A 110 7.84 -16.47 -4.84
C TYR A 110 7.28 -17.51 -5.80
N ILE A 111 7.08 -17.11 -7.04
CA ILE A 111 6.51 -17.92 -8.09
C ILE A 111 7.56 -19.02 -8.19
N ASP A 112 7.18 -20.26 -7.83
CA ASP A 112 8.06 -21.42 -7.97
C ASP A 112 8.71 -21.29 -9.35
N GLU A 113 10.05 -21.27 -9.43
CA GLU A 113 10.79 -21.02 -10.68
C GLU A 113 10.23 -21.87 -11.84
N LYS A 114 9.78 -23.09 -11.51
CA LYS A 114 9.10 -24.03 -12.41
C LYS A 114 7.84 -23.45 -13.08
N THR A 115 6.99 -22.75 -12.33
CA THR A 115 5.77 -22.15 -12.88
C THR A 115 6.05 -20.91 -13.73
N LEU A 116 7.17 -20.22 -13.48
CA LEU A 116 7.64 -19.10 -14.32
C LEU A 116 8.20 -19.62 -15.64
N ASP A 117 9.01 -20.68 -15.59
CA ASP A 117 9.55 -21.34 -16.78
C ASP A 117 8.45 -21.90 -17.68
N GLU A 118 7.43 -22.53 -17.11
CA GLU A 118 6.27 -23.02 -17.86
C GLU A 118 5.48 -21.89 -18.56
N LEU A 119 5.32 -20.73 -17.92
CA LEU A 119 4.67 -19.56 -18.51
C LEU A 119 5.53 -18.93 -19.61
N CYS A 120 6.84 -18.84 -19.39
CA CYS A 120 7.79 -18.33 -20.38
C CYS A 120 7.81 -19.22 -21.63
N GLN A 121 7.81 -20.55 -21.46
CA GLN A 121 7.72 -21.49 -22.57
C GLN A 121 6.40 -21.37 -23.35
N LYS A 122 5.26 -21.22 -22.64
CA LYS A 122 3.96 -20.97 -23.30
C LYS A 122 3.97 -19.68 -24.11
N MET A 123 4.48 -18.59 -23.55
CA MET A 123 4.60 -17.31 -24.25
C MET A 123 5.52 -17.39 -25.48
N GLN A 124 6.62 -18.15 -25.40
CA GLN A 124 7.52 -18.34 -26.54
C GLN A 124 6.85 -19.15 -27.66
N LEU A 125 6.07 -20.17 -27.31
CA LEU A 125 5.33 -20.99 -28.27
C LEU A 125 4.24 -20.17 -28.97
N GLU A 126 3.50 -19.36 -28.22
CA GLU A 126 2.50 -18.43 -28.78
C GLU A 126 3.15 -17.40 -29.71
N ASN A 127 4.27 -16.78 -29.33
CA ASN A 127 5.01 -15.88 -30.20
C ASN A 127 5.51 -16.58 -31.47
N ALA A 128 6.04 -17.80 -31.36
CA ALA A 128 6.49 -18.57 -32.53
C ALA A 128 5.33 -18.91 -33.47
N THR A 129 4.14 -19.16 -32.92
CA THR A 129 2.93 -19.44 -33.70
C THR A 129 2.43 -18.19 -34.40
N LEU A 130 2.41 -17.06 -33.69
CA LEU A 130 2.03 -15.76 -34.25
C LEU A 130 2.99 -15.33 -35.37
N SER A 131 4.31 -15.50 -35.18
CA SER A 131 5.29 -15.20 -36.24
C SER A 131 5.08 -16.05 -37.49
N LYS A 132 4.73 -17.34 -37.35
CA LYS A 132 4.40 -18.20 -38.49
C LYS A 132 3.12 -17.75 -39.20
N GLN A 133 2.11 -17.32 -38.44
CA GLN A 133 0.88 -16.78 -39.02
C GLN A 133 1.14 -15.48 -39.78
N ILE A 134 2.00 -14.59 -39.26
CA ILE A 134 2.40 -13.36 -39.95
C ILE A 134 3.14 -13.71 -41.24
N GLU A 135 4.10 -14.63 -41.22
CA GLU A 135 4.84 -15.04 -42.42
C GLU A 135 3.92 -15.69 -43.47
N GLU A 136 2.93 -16.48 -43.04
CA GLU A 136 1.93 -17.05 -43.94
C GLU A 136 1.03 -15.97 -44.55
N LEU A 137 0.60 -15.00 -43.75
CA LEU A 137 -0.17 -13.85 -44.23
C LEU A 137 0.63 -13.00 -45.21
N GLU A 138 1.91 -12.75 -44.95
CA GLU A 138 2.82 -12.04 -45.87
C GLU A 138 2.99 -12.79 -47.19
N LYS A 139 3.19 -14.12 -47.16
CA LYS A 139 3.24 -14.94 -48.38
C LYS A 139 1.93 -14.90 -49.16
N ARG A 140 0.78 -14.94 -48.46
CA ARG A 140 -0.55 -14.82 -49.09
C ARG A 140 -0.74 -13.42 -49.68
N LEU A 141 -0.29 -12.36 -49.01
CA LEU A 141 -0.35 -10.99 -49.53
C LEU A 141 0.58 -10.79 -50.73
N LEU A 142 1.78 -11.37 -50.72
CA LEU A 142 2.68 -11.36 -51.88
C LEU A 142 2.08 -12.15 -53.05
N PHE A 143 1.54 -13.34 -52.79
CA PHE A 143 0.86 -14.13 -53.82
C PHE A 143 -0.35 -13.40 -54.41
N ILE A 144 -1.14 -12.73 -53.58
CA ILE A 144 -2.26 -11.90 -54.04
C ILE A 144 -1.74 -10.67 -54.79
N GLY A 145 -0.68 -10.00 -54.31
CA GLY A 145 -0.08 -8.83 -54.93
C GLY A 145 0.67 -9.13 -56.24
N GLU A 146 1.13 -10.37 -56.44
CA GLU A 146 1.73 -10.84 -57.68
C GLU A 146 0.66 -11.28 -58.69
N ASN A 147 -0.44 -11.90 -58.21
CA ASN A 147 -1.56 -12.33 -59.07
C ASN A 147 -2.57 -11.22 -59.40
N THR A 148 -2.70 -10.19 -58.58
CA THR A 148 -3.45 -8.98 -58.90
C THR A 148 -2.46 -7.92 -59.37
N ARG A 149 -2.61 -7.45 -60.61
CA ARG A 149 -1.84 -6.36 -61.25
C ARG A 149 -1.99 -5.00 -60.53
N LEU A 150 -1.79 -4.95 -59.22
CA LEU A 150 -1.84 -3.74 -58.40
C LEU A 150 -0.45 -3.21 -58.09
N TYR A 151 0.41 -3.21 -59.10
CA TYR A 151 1.56 -2.32 -59.15
C TYR A 151 1.72 -1.70 -60.54
N ASP A 152 0.63 -1.14 -61.06
CA ASP A 152 0.78 -0.08 -62.07
C ASP A 152 0.06 1.18 -61.59
N LYS A 153 0.87 2.10 -61.06
CA LYS A 153 0.47 3.46 -60.65
C LYS A 153 -0.31 4.18 -61.76
N LYS A 154 -0.08 3.78 -63.02
CA LYS A 154 -0.76 4.31 -64.20
C LYS A 154 -2.23 3.86 -64.27
N THR A 155 -2.54 2.62 -63.91
CA THR A 155 -3.91 2.09 -63.92
C THR A 155 -4.76 2.71 -62.82
N TRP A 156 -4.20 2.92 -61.63
CA TRP A 156 -4.87 3.59 -60.52
C TRP A 156 -5.19 5.05 -60.87
N ASN A 157 -4.22 5.76 -61.47
CA ASN A 157 -4.45 7.13 -61.94
C ASN A 157 -5.52 7.19 -63.05
N ASN A 158 -5.54 6.22 -63.98
CA ASN A 158 -6.53 6.18 -65.04
C ASN A 158 -7.95 5.93 -64.50
N MET A 159 -8.13 5.02 -63.53
CA MET A 159 -9.42 4.82 -62.86
C MET A 159 -9.90 6.09 -62.13
N CYS A 160 -9.00 6.79 -61.43
CA CYS A 160 -9.36 8.06 -60.80
C CYS A 160 -9.76 9.11 -61.82
N LEU A 161 -9.07 9.20 -62.95
CA LEU A 161 -9.39 10.16 -64.01
C LEU A 161 -10.73 9.85 -64.68
N GLU A 162 -11.05 8.57 -64.93
CA GLU A 162 -12.35 8.15 -65.44
C GLU A 162 -13.47 8.50 -64.46
N THR A 163 -13.29 8.19 -63.18
CA THR A 163 -14.29 8.48 -62.15
C THR A 163 -14.55 10.00 -62.01
N ILE A 164 -13.49 10.82 -62.06
CA ILE A 164 -13.62 12.28 -62.02
C ILE A 164 -14.35 12.81 -63.27
N LYS A 165 -14.11 12.20 -64.44
CA LYS A 165 -14.77 12.58 -65.69
C LYS A 165 -16.26 12.26 -65.67
N ASP A 166 -16.64 11.08 -65.17
CA ASP A 166 -18.03 10.66 -65.04
C ASP A 166 -18.81 11.54 -64.05
N ILE A 167 -18.21 11.89 -62.91
CA ILE A 167 -18.80 12.83 -61.95
C ILE A 167 -19.00 14.21 -62.59
N ARG A 168 -18.03 14.67 -63.39
CA ARG A 168 -18.13 15.97 -64.07
C ARG A 168 -19.24 15.98 -65.13
N ILE A 169 -19.40 14.90 -65.91
CA ILE A 169 -20.46 14.78 -66.93
C ILE A 169 -21.84 14.75 -66.26
N SER A 170 -22.00 13.95 -65.19
CA SER A 170 -23.24 13.89 -64.40
C SER A 170 -23.62 15.26 -63.81
N ASN A 171 -22.65 16.04 -63.34
CA ASN A 171 -22.90 17.36 -62.77
C ASN A 171 -23.25 18.41 -63.84
N ILE A 172 -22.76 18.26 -65.08
CA ILE A 172 -23.15 19.12 -66.20
C ILE A 172 -24.58 18.80 -66.64
N ASP A 173 -24.92 17.52 -66.79
CA ASP A 173 -26.27 17.08 -67.16
C ASP A 173 -27.33 17.52 -66.14
N ASN A 174 -27.02 17.48 -64.84
CA ASN A 174 -27.92 18.00 -63.81
C ASN A 174 -28.11 19.52 -63.91
N LYS A 175 -27.06 20.27 -64.25
CA LYS A 175 -27.14 21.73 -64.37
C LYS A 175 -27.91 22.19 -65.62
N THR A 176 -27.92 21.40 -66.68
CA THR A 176 -28.72 21.69 -67.90
C THR A 176 -30.20 21.36 -67.73
N LYS A 177 -30.58 20.53 -66.75
CA LYS A 177 -31.99 20.24 -66.42
C LYS A 177 -32.65 21.26 -65.50
N GLU A 178 -31.89 22.14 -64.86
CA GLU A 178 -32.39 23.19 -63.95
C GLU A 178 -32.56 24.57 -64.63
N ILE A 179 -32.34 24.68 -65.94
CA ILE A 179 -32.60 25.89 -66.77
C ILE A 179 -33.76 25.59 -67.71
#